data_AF-A0AA38U911-F1
#
_entry.id   AF-A0AA38U911-F1
#
_cell.length_a   1.000
_cell.length_b   1.000
_cell.length_c   1.000
_cell.angle_alpha   90.00
_cell.angle_beta   90.00
_cell.angle_gamma   90.00
#
_symmetry.space_group_name_H-M   'P 1'
#
loop_
_entity.id
_entity.type
_entity.pdbx_description
1 polymer ?
#
loop_
_entity_poly.entity_id
_entity_poly.type
_entity_poly.pdbx_seq_one_letter_code
_entity_poly.pdbx_strand_id
1 'polypeptide(L)'
;VGVHFQSSGHHLFAPHYAKKQVAALTAARGIAACDLIVGFRRLDPTITKQLYSSLVDCHLTHGCEVIIDTNKASFSLLEDAQHLILRRMLGLSRNSILAPLFTETGIMPIRPRRVILALRYLLYLLELQHNHYAFLALQECSHLRESGERSWLSDLDWAIQHLPGSSLSLPPLRDLTTESIANLIKGITDCTMSSLQQFIDGSSRLAFLQGRREPHKDGSTSRSVSTLRHYLTQVRRPDHRITLTKLLCGDLTPVTFRASPASTRPLPDQHQRLKSCRACHDALQPETPQHVLLQCPSIPGMFPLRAAFLAAMAQHFPLPHSHIFTDTSATFYIKKFIFHWTTVVTAAQFIHDAVSLWRNVVGQIPTPESDLEAEDEES
;
A
#
# COMPACT_ATOMS: atom_id res chain seq x y z
N VAL A 1 -11.99 -0.05 -29.69
CA VAL A 1 -12.78 0.01 -28.43
C VAL A 1 -13.66 -1.23 -28.41
N GLY A 2 -13.76 -1.95 -27.30
CA GLY A 2 -14.53 -3.19 -27.23
C GLY A 2 -13.92 -4.24 -26.29
N VAL A 3 -14.75 -5.22 -25.92
CA VAL A 3 -14.36 -6.42 -25.15
C VAL A 3 -13.75 -7.44 -26.09
N HIS A 4 -12.63 -8.06 -25.68
CA HIS A 4 -11.98 -9.11 -26.47
C HIS A 4 -12.29 -10.46 -25.83
N PHE A 5 -12.86 -11.37 -26.60
CA PHE A 5 -13.15 -12.71 -26.11
C PHE A 5 -12.69 -13.75 -27.12
N GLN A 6 -12.39 -14.95 -26.61
CA GLN A 6 -11.97 -16.09 -27.42
C GLN A 6 -12.72 -17.33 -26.96
N SER A 7 -13.46 -17.94 -27.87
CA SER A 7 -14.28 -19.13 -27.57
C SER A 7 -13.48 -20.42 -27.42
N SER A 8 -12.23 -20.46 -27.90
CA SER A 8 -11.39 -21.66 -27.87
C SER A 8 -10.60 -21.86 -26.57
N GLY A 9 -10.57 -20.87 -25.69
CA GLY A 9 -9.88 -20.94 -24.40
C GLY A 9 -10.84 -21.26 -23.26
N HIS A 10 -10.35 -21.97 -22.22
CA HIS A 10 -11.14 -22.24 -21.01
C HIS A 10 -11.65 -20.95 -20.32
N HIS A 11 -10.94 -19.83 -20.51
CA HIS A 11 -11.33 -18.52 -20.00
C HIS A 11 -11.61 -17.53 -21.13
N LEU A 12 -12.89 -17.33 -21.41
CA LEU A 12 -13.41 -16.51 -22.51
C LEU A 12 -12.76 -15.12 -22.58
N PHE A 13 -12.55 -14.47 -21.42
CA PHE A 13 -12.07 -13.09 -21.32
C PHE A 13 -10.57 -12.94 -21.02
N ALA A 14 -9.80 -14.03 -20.92
CA ALA A 14 -8.36 -13.94 -20.65
C ALA A 14 -7.60 -13.00 -21.62
N PRO A 15 -7.87 -13.00 -22.94
CA PRO A 15 -7.24 -12.06 -23.87
C PRO A 15 -7.56 -10.59 -23.57
N HIS A 16 -8.75 -10.31 -23.03
CA HIS A 16 -9.14 -8.95 -22.63
C HIS A 16 -8.26 -8.43 -21.50
N TYR A 17 -8.08 -9.22 -20.44
CA TYR A 17 -7.25 -8.86 -19.30
C TYR A 17 -5.80 -8.56 -19.73
N ALA A 18 -5.22 -9.42 -20.58
CA ALA A 18 -3.87 -9.22 -21.11
C ALA A 18 -3.77 -7.91 -21.92
N LYS A 19 -4.72 -7.66 -22.82
CA LYS A 19 -4.73 -6.43 -23.62
C LYS A 19 -4.89 -5.17 -22.76
N LYS A 20 -5.75 -5.21 -21.74
CA LYS A 20 -5.95 -4.09 -20.80
C LYS A 20 -4.77 -3.87 -19.89
N GLN A 21 -4.10 -4.94 -19.46
CA GLN A 21 -2.83 -4.83 -18.76
C GLN A 21 -1.78 -4.11 -19.62
N VAL A 22 -1.59 -4.52 -20.87
CA VAL A 22 -0.61 -3.88 -21.77
C VAL A 22 -0.93 -2.39 -21.97
N ALA A 23 -2.20 -2.04 -22.18
CA ALA A 23 -2.62 -0.64 -22.30
C ALA A 23 -2.35 0.16 -21.02
N ALA A 24 -2.73 -0.37 -19.86
CA ALA A 24 -2.47 0.24 -18.55
C ALA A 24 -0.97 0.43 -18.29
N LEU A 25 -0.15 -0.56 -18.60
CA LEU A 25 1.31 -0.49 -18.47
C LEU A 25 1.92 0.52 -19.44
N THR A 26 1.39 0.64 -20.65
CA THR A 26 1.84 1.64 -21.63
C THR A 26 1.55 3.05 -21.14
N ALA A 27 0.34 3.30 -20.64
CA ALA A 27 -0.01 4.57 -20.00
C ALA A 27 0.88 4.86 -18.77
N ALA A 28 1.11 3.87 -17.91
CA ALA A 28 1.98 3.99 -16.75
C ALA A 28 3.45 4.29 -17.11
N ARG A 29 3.94 3.73 -18.23
CA ARG A 29 5.27 4.06 -18.79
C ARG A 29 5.30 5.49 -19.32
N GLY A 30 4.23 5.97 -19.95
CA GLY A 30 4.08 7.36 -20.34
C GLY A 30 4.19 8.33 -19.15
N ILE A 31 3.50 8.02 -18.05
CA ILE A 31 3.62 8.79 -16.80
C ILE A 31 5.07 8.78 -16.29
N ALA A 32 5.72 7.63 -16.29
CA ALA A 32 7.13 7.53 -15.88
C ALA A 32 8.10 8.21 -16.85
N ALA A 33 7.75 8.39 -18.12
CA ALA A 33 8.55 9.16 -19.05
C ALA A 33 8.46 10.67 -18.73
N CYS A 34 7.30 11.15 -18.27
CA CYS A 34 7.18 12.52 -17.74
C CYS A 34 8.11 12.75 -16.54
N ASP A 35 8.32 11.74 -15.68
CA ASP A 35 9.33 11.85 -14.61
C ASP A 35 10.73 12.12 -15.16
N LEU A 36 11.12 11.55 -16.30
CA LEU A 36 12.45 11.81 -16.87
C LEU A 36 12.61 13.26 -17.32
N ILE A 37 11.53 13.91 -17.76
CA ILE A 37 11.53 15.30 -18.22
C ILE A 37 11.56 16.27 -17.02
N VAL A 38 10.78 15.99 -15.98
CA VAL A 38 10.72 16.83 -14.76
C VAL A 38 11.92 16.57 -13.82
N GLY A 39 12.62 15.46 -14.05
CA GLY A 39 13.71 14.95 -13.24
C GLY A 39 13.30 13.68 -12.50
N PHE A 40 14.21 12.71 -12.42
CA PHE A 40 13.93 11.37 -11.91
C PHE A 40 13.20 11.39 -10.56
N ARG A 41 12.00 10.77 -10.52
CA ARG A 41 11.11 10.67 -9.34
C ARG A 41 10.70 12.01 -8.72
N ARG A 42 10.77 13.10 -9.49
CA ARG A 42 10.40 14.44 -9.01
C ARG A 42 8.93 14.78 -9.23
N LEU A 43 8.18 13.95 -9.95
CA LEU A 43 6.76 14.18 -10.18
C LEU A 43 5.99 14.20 -8.85
N ASP A 44 5.13 15.20 -8.70
CA ASP A 44 4.33 15.40 -7.50
C ASP A 44 3.31 14.25 -7.34
N PRO A 45 3.22 13.61 -6.16
CA PRO A 45 2.29 12.49 -5.94
C PRO A 45 0.81 12.82 -6.24
N THR A 46 0.38 14.07 -6.08
CA THR A 46 -0.98 14.52 -6.43
C THR A 46 -1.20 14.47 -7.92
N ILE A 47 -0.22 14.96 -8.70
CA ILE A 47 -0.25 14.92 -10.17
C ILE A 47 -0.18 13.47 -10.65
N THR A 48 0.72 12.65 -10.08
CA THR A 48 0.80 11.22 -10.43
C THR A 48 -0.51 10.49 -10.14
N LYS A 49 -1.18 10.80 -9.03
CA LYS A 49 -2.51 10.25 -8.72
C LYS A 49 -3.57 10.68 -9.75
N GLN A 50 -3.58 11.94 -10.17
CA GLN A 50 -4.49 12.43 -11.21
C GLN A 50 -4.24 11.75 -12.56
N LEU A 51 -2.97 11.59 -12.95
CA LEU A 51 -2.58 10.88 -14.17
C LEU A 51 -2.94 9.39 -14.10
N TYR A 52 -2.77 8.75 -12.94
CA TYR A 52 -3.25 7.38 -12.72
C TYR A 52 -4.75 7.28 -12.97
N SER A 53 -5.55 8.14 -12.34
CA SER A 53 -7.02 8.11 -12.45
C SER A 53 -7.51 8.37 -13.87
N SER A 54 -6.82 9.19 -14.65
CA SER A 54 -7.23 9.54 -16.01
C SER A 54 -6.73 8.54 -17.06
N LEU A 55 -5.48 8.10 -16.97
CA LEU A 55 -4.82 7.35 -18.05
C LEU A 55 -4.72 5.83 -17.80
N VAL A 56 -4.71 5.41 -16.53
CA VAL A 56 -4.45 4.01 -16.15
C VAL A 56 -5.71 3.34 -15.62
N ASP A 57 -6.42 3.98 -14.70
CA ASP A 57 -7.62 3.43 -14.07
C ASP A 57 -8.72 3.10 -15.07
N CYS A 58 -8.84 3.90 -16.14
CA CYS A 58 -9.80 3.66 -17.23
C CYS A 58 -9.54 2.36 -17.99
N HIS A 59 -8.29 1.87 -18.03
CA HIS A 59 -7.95 0.58 -18.61
C HIS A 59 -8.21 -0.56 -17.62
N LEU A 60 -7.89 -0.35 -16.34
CA LEU A 60 -8.07 -1.36 -15.29
C LEU A 60 -9.54 -1.63 -14.96
N THR A 61 -10.40 -0.63 -15.07
CA THR A 61 -11.85 -0.76 -14.81
C THR A 61 -12.65 -1.08 -16.07
N HIS A 62 -12.02 -1.17 -17.23
CA HIS A 62 -12.74 -1.32 -18.50
C HIS A 62 -13.52 -2.64 -18.60
N GLY A 63 -14.83 -2.55 -18.77
CA GLY A 63 -15.71 -3.69 -18.97
C GLY A 63 -15.96 -4.51 -17.70
N CYS A 64 -15.64 -3.98 -16.52
CA CYS A 64 -15.86 -4.67 -15.24
C CYS A 64 -17.34 -4.89 -14.92
N GLU A 65 -18.21 -4.08 -15.51
CA GLU A 65 -19.65 -4.15 -15.41
C GLU A 65 -20.24 -5.36 -16.15
N VAL A 66 -19.59 -5.83 -17.21
CA VAL A 66 -20.01 -7.01 -17.99
C VAL A 66 -19.15 -8.23 -17.63
N ILE A 67 -17.85 -8.03 -17.43
CA ILE A 67 -16.89 -9.09 -17.17
C ILE A 67 -16.59 -9.12 -15.68
N ILE A 68 -17.28 -10.00 -14.98
CA ILE A 68 -17.06 -10.22 -13.55
C ILE A 68 -15.75 -11.01 -13.33
N ASP A 69 -14.99 -10.60 -12.33
CA ASP A 69 -13.65 -11.13 -12.05
C ASP A 69 -13.72 -12.48 -11.30
N THR A 70 -14.03 -13.57 -12.01
CA THR A 70 -14.10 -14.93 -11.43
C THR A 70 -12.77 -15.69 -11.48
N ASN A 71 -11.88 -15.33 -12.43
CA ASN A 71 -10.58 -15.97 -12.57
C ASN A 71 -9.46 -15.14 -11.92
N LYS A 72 -8.87 -15.68 -10.85
CA LYS A 72 -7.76 -15.06 -10.12
C LYS A 72 -6.51 -14.81 -10.98
N ALA A 73 -6.11 -15.76 -11.84
CA ALA A 73 -4.90 -15.66 -12.67
C ALA A 73 -5.01 -14.62 -13.79
N SER A 74 -6.18 -14.51 -14.43
CA SER A 74 -6.41 -13.46 -15.43
C SER A 74 -6.47 -12.09 -14.77
N PHE A 75 -7.11 -12.02 -13.60
CA PHE A 75 -7.28 -10.78 -12.86
C PHE A 75 -5.98 -10.24 -12.24
N SER A 76 -5.07 -11.11 -11.80
CA SER A 76 -3.79 -10.70 -11.18
C SER A 76 -2.96 -9.82 -12.12
N LEU A 77 -3.13 -9.96 -13.44
CA LEU A 77 -2.52 -9.07 -14.43
C LEU A 77 -2.86 -7.59 -14.20
N LEU A 78 -4.11 -7.29 -13.85
CA LEU A 78 -4.58 -5.93 -13.56
C LEU A 78 -4.09 -5.47 -12.18
N GLU A 79 -4.08 -6.35 -11.18
CA GLU A 79 -3.52 -6.05 -9.86
C GLU A 79 -2.04 -5.68 -9.97
N ASP A 80 -1.25 -6.44 -10.72
CA ASP A 80 0.17 -6.19 -10.93
C ASP A 80 0.43 -4.84 -11.62
N ALA A 81 -0.40 -4.48 -12.60
CA ALA A 81 -0.31 -3.18 -13.26
C ALA A 81 -0.62 -2.03 -12.28
N GLN A 82 -1.65 -2.18 -11.44
CA GLN A 82 -1.97 -1.21 -10.39
C GLN A 82 -0.83 -1.11 -9.36
N HIS A 83 -0.34 -2.23 -8.86
CA HIS A 83 0.74 -2.25 -7.87
C HIS A 83 2.01 -1.61 -8.42
N LEU A 84 2.36 -1.85 -9.68
CA LEU A 84 3.54 -1.27 -10.32
C LEU A 84 3.52 0.26 -10.28
N ILE A 85 2.42 0.87 -10.69
CA ILE A 85 2.31 2.34 -10.74
C ILE A 85 2.24 2.95 -9.34
N LEU A 86 1.53 2.32 -8.40
CA LEU A 86 1.48 2.81 -7.01
C LEU A 86 2.84 2.71 -6.33
N ARG A 87 3.60 1.63 -6.56
CA ARG A 87 4.99 1.50 -6.09
C ARG A 87 5.88 2.59 -6.65
N ARG A 88 5.77 2.89 -7.94
CA ARG A 88 6.53 3.98 -8.58
C ARG A 88 6.18 5.33 -7.95
N MET A 89 4.90 5.63 -7.80
CA MET A 89 4.43 6.88 -7.19
C MET A 89 4.97 7.08 -5.76
N LEU A 90 5.05 6.01 -4.97
CA LEU A 90 5.56 6.04 -3.60
C LEU A 90 7.09 5.81 -3.50
N GLY A 91 7.76 5.50 -4.61
CA GLY A 91 9.18 5.19 -4.65
C GLY A 91 9.57 3.86 -3.97
N LEU A 92 8.64 2.93 -3.82
CA LEU A 92 8.81 1.64 -3.13
C LEU A 92 9.41 0.54 -4.03
N SER A 93 9.99 -0.49 -3.42
CA SER A 93 10.55 -1.65 -4.10
C SER A 93 9.49 -2.58 -4.70
N ARG A 94 9.91 -3.51 -5.57
CA ARG A 94 9.03 -4.54 -6.16
C ARG A 94 8.43 -5.48 -5.09
N ASN A 95 9.14 -5.68 -3.99
CA ASN A 95 8.75 -6.57 -2.90
C ASN A 95 8.12 -5.82 -1.72
N SER A 96 7.72 -4.56 -1.95
CA SER A 96 7.06 -3.75 -0.93
C SER A 96 5.74 -4.39 -0.50
N ILE A 97 5.42 -4.19 0.78
CA ILE A 97 4.11 -4.56 1.34
C ILE A 97 3.01 -3.82 0.57
N LEU A 98 1.89 -4.51 0.31
CA LEU A 98 0.82 -4.00 -0.56
C LEU A 98 -0.13 -3.01 0.12
N ALA A 99 -0.50 -3.24 1.39
CA ALA A 99 -1.48 -2.38 2.07
C ALA A 99 -1.12 -0.87 2.03
N PRO A 100 0.15 -0.46 2.26
CA PRO A 100 0.56 0.93 2.11
C PRO A 100 0.33 1.53 0.72
N LEU A 101 0.35 0.73 -0.34
CA LEU A 101 0.06 1.23 -1.70
C LEU A 101 -1.32 1.87 -1.78
N PHE A 102 -2.28 1.39 -1.00
CA PHE A 102 -3.64 1.88 -0.99
C PHE A 102 -3.85 2.91 0.12
N THR A 103 -3.39 2.61 1.34
CA THR A 103 -3.61 3.49 2.49
C THR A 103 -2.88 4.83 2.39
N GLU A 104 -1.73 4.87 1.73
CA GLU A 104 -0.93 6.09 1.57
C GLU A 104 -1.36 6.95 0.38
N THR A 105 -1.99 6.34 -0.62
CA THR A 105 -2.32 7.00 -1.89
C THR A 105 -3.79 7.44 -1.93
N GLY A 106 -4.65 6.81 -1.12
CA GLY A 106 -6.09 7.00 -1.21
C GLY A 106 -6.69 6.38 -2.48
N ILE A 107 -6.02 5.40 -3.08
CA ILE A 107 -6.53 4.64 -4.23
C ILE A 107 -7.03 3.30 -3.72
N MET A 108 -8.23 2.90 -4.16
CA MET A 108 -8.84 1.62 -3.78
C MET A 108 -8.18 0.47 -4.56
N PRO A 109 -7.96 -0.70 -3.93
CA PRO A 109 -7.57 -1.91 -4.65
C PRO A 109 -8.53 -2.19 -5.81
N ILE A 110 -8.00 -2.61 -6.96
CA ILE A 110 -8.80 -2.73 -8.18
C ILE A 110 -9.91 -3.78 -8.08
N ARG A 111 -9.74 -4.82 -7.26
CA ARG A 111 -10.74 -5.90 -7.07
C ARG A 111 -12.07 -5.39 -6.48
N PRO A 112 -12.11 -4.83 -5.25
CA PRO A 112 -13.35 -4.25 -4.72
C PRO A 112 -13.87 -3.10 -5.59
N ARG A 113 -13.00 -2.30 -6.22
CA ARG A 113 -13.43 -1.21 -7.11
C ARG A 113 -14.25 -1.72 -8.30
N ARG A 114 -13.81 -2.80 -8.96
CA ARG A 114 -14.51 -3.40 -10.10
C ARG A 114 -15.84 -4.05 -9.69
N VAL A 115 -15.90 -4.70 -8.54
CA VAL A 115 -17.15 -5.22 -7.96
C VAL A 115 -18.14 -4.08 -7.68
N ILE A 116 -17.69 -2.96 -7.09
CA ILE A 116 -18.54 -1.79 -6.85
C ILE A 116 -19.09 -1.22 -8.17
N LEU A 117 -18.28 -1.18 -9.23
CA LEU A 117 -18.73 -0.72 -10.54
C LEU A 117 -19.77 -1.67 -11.15
N ALA A 118 -19.59 -2.99 -11.02
CA ALA A 118 -20.60 -3.97 -11.42
C ALA A 118 -21.92 -3.82 -10.64
N LEU A 119 -21.85 -3.55 -9.33
CA LEU A 119 -23.04 -3.26 -8.52
C LEU A 119 -23.74 -1.96 -8.92
N ARG A 120 -22.99 -0.94 -9.35
CA ARG A 120 -23.59 0.29 -9.93
C ARG A 120 -24.28 0.02 -11.26
N TYR A 121 -23.74 -0.90 -12.06
CA TYR A 121 -24.43 -1.34 -13.27
C TYR A 121 -25.70 -2.15 -12.94
N LEU A 122 -25.67 -2.99 -11.89
CA LEU A 122 -26.87 -3.67 -11.41
C LEU A 122 -27.96 -2.69 -10.98
N LEU A 123 -27.61 -1.60 -10.28
CA LEU A 123 -28.55 -0.52 -9.95
C LEU A 123 -29.23 0.03 -11.20
N TYR A 124 -28.43 0.36 -12.24
CA TYR A 124 -28.97 0.80 -13.51
C TYR A 124 -29.92 -0.24 -14.13
N LEU A 125 -29.57 -1.53 -14.10
CA LEU A 125 -30.44 -2.58 -14.64
C LEU A 125 -31.79 -2.66 -13.92
N LEU A 126 -31.83 -2.46 -12.60
CA LEU A 126 -33.07 -2.47 -11.81
C LEU A 126 -33.98 -1.27 -12.09
N GLU A 127 -33.43 -0.15 -12.57
CA GLU A 127 -34.18 1.05 -12.92
C GLU A 127 -34.83 0.97 -14.32
N LEU A 128 -34.48 -0.04 -15.12
CA LEU A 128 -35.01 -0.22 -16.46
C LEU A 128 -36.48 -0.68 -16.44
N GLN A 129 -37.18 -0.39 -17.53
CA GLN A 129 -38.53 -0.91 -17.74
C GLN A 129 -38.51 -2.43 -17.83
N HIS A 130 -39.55 -3.08 -17.30
CA HIS A 130 -39.64 -4.54 -17.22
C HIS A 130 -39.61 -5.26 -18.58
N ASN A 131 -39.96 -4.55 -19.66
CA ASN A 131 -39.91 -5.06 -21.04
C ASN A 131 -38.56 -4.82 -21.74
N HIS A 132 -37.62 -4.12 -21.10
CA HIS A 132 -36.32 -3.82 -21.68
C HIS A 132 -35.45 -5.09 -21.70
N TYR A 133 -34.77 -5.37 -22.82
CA TYR A 133 -33.97 -6.60 -23.00
C TYR A 133 -32.95 -6.85 -21.88
N ALA A 134 -32.27 -5.80 -21.41
CA ALA A 134 -31.30 -5.93 -20.32
C ALA A 134 -31.94 -6.30 -18.97
N PHE A 135 -33.18 -5.86 -18.70
CA PHE A 135 -33.92 -6.26 -17.51
C PHE A 135 -34.40 -7.71 -17.63
N LEU A 136 -34.91 -8.11 -18.80
CA LEU A 136 -35.28 -9.51 -19.07
C LEU A 136 -34.07 -10.44 -18.92
N ALA A 137 -32.90 -10.03 -19.41
CA ALA A 137 -31.66 -10.78 -19.23
C ALA A 137 -31.23 -10.88 -17.75
N LEU A 138 -31.48 -9.84 -16.95
CA LEU A 138 -31.24 -9.88 -15.51
C LEU A 138 -32.17 -10.89 -14.82
N GLN A 139 -33.46 -10.92 -15.19
CA GLN A 139 -34.41 -11.91 -14.67
C GLN A 139 -33.96 -13.34 -15.01
N GLU A 140 -33.53 -13.58 -16.25
CA GLU A 140 -32.99 -14.89 -16.66
C GLU A 140 -31.73 -15.26 -15.87
N CYS A 141 -30.81 -14.30 -15.63
CA CYS A 141 -29.66 -14.52 -14.78
C CYS A 141 -30.05 -14.91 -13.34
N SER A 142 -31.18 -14.40 -12.84
CA SER A 142 -31.71 -14.78 -11.52
C SER A 142 -32.23 -16.21 -11.53
N HIS A 143 -33.00 -16.60 -12.54
CA HIS A 143 -33.48 -17.98 -12.70
C HIS A 143 -32.33 -18.99 -12.80
N LEU A 144 -31.29 -18.67 -13.56
CA LEU A 144 -30.08 -19.50 -13.65
C LEU A 144 -29.39 -19.62 -12.29
N ARG A 145 -29.22 -18.51 -11.55
CA ARG A 145 -28.59 -18.52 -10.23
C ARG A 145 -29.39 -19.34 -9.22
N GLU A 146 -30.72 -19.24 -9.24
CA GLU A 146 -31.62 -20.03 -8.38
C GLU A 146 -31.56 -21.53 -8.70
N SER A 147 -31.30 -21.87 -9.96
CA SER A 147 -31.11 -23.25 -10.43
C SER A 147 -29.71 -23.80 -10.14
N GLY A 148 -28.80 -22.99 -9.58
CA GLY A 148 -27.40 -23.37 -9.33
C GLY A 148 -26.50 -23.30 -10.56
N GLU A 149 -26.97 -22.71 -11.66
CA GLU A 149 -26.24 -22.56 -12.91
C GLU A 149 -25.42 -21.27 -12.94
N ARG A 150 -24.40 -21.25 -13.80
CA ARG A 150 -23.52 -20.08 -13.97
C ARG A 150 -24.25 -18.96 -14.71
N SER A 151 -24.28 -17.77 -14.11
CA SER A 151 -24.82 -16.54 -14.69
C SER A 151 -24.02 -15.33 -14.23
N TRP A 152 -24.29 -14.17 -14.83
CA TRP A 152 -23.64 -12.92 -14.42
C TRP A 152 -23.92 -12.59 -12.93
N LEU A 153 -25.11 -12.91 -12.41
CA LEU A 153 -25.45 -12.71 -11.00
C LEU A 153 -24.73 -13.69 -10.08
N SER A 154 -24.60 -14.96 -10.46
CA SER A 154 -23.84 -15.93 -9.64
C SER A 154 -22.35 -15.57 -9.60
N ASP A 155 -21.80 -15.09 -10.71
CA ASP A 155 -20.42 -14.64 -10.79
C ASP A 155 -20.19 -13.38 -9.93
N LEU A 156 -21.13 -12.44 -9.93
CA LEU A 156 -21.07 -11.24 -9.09
C LEU A 156 -21.13 -11.58 -7.60
N ASP A 157 -22.04 -12.48 -7.20
CA ASP A 157 -22.11 -12.98 -5.84
C ASP A 157 -20.81 -13.67 -5.42
N TRP A 158 -20.27 -14.54 -6.28
CA TRP A 158 -18.98 -15.18 -6.07
C TRP A 158 -17.86 -14.15 -5.88
N ALA A 159 -17.79 -13.11 -6.73
CA ALA A 159 -16.77 -12.08 -6.64
C ALA A 159 -16.85 -11.28 -5.33
N ILE A 160 -18.05 -11.01 -4.82
CA ILE A 160 -18.28 -10.33 -3.53
C ILE A 160 -17.81 -11.20 -2.36
N GLN A 161 -18.13 -12.50 -2.38
CA GLN A 161 -17.73 -13.45 -1.34
C GLN A 161 -16.21 -13.68 -1.30
N HIS A 162 -15.54 -13.56 -2.45
CA HIS A 162 -14.09 -13.75 -2.57
C HIS A 162 -13.27 -12.47 -2.36
N LEU A 163 -13.89 -11.36 -1.95
CA LEU A 163 -13.16 -10.18 -1.52
C LEU A 163 -12.43 -10.43 -0.19
N PRO A 164 -11.22 -9.85 0.02
CA PRO A 164 -10.47 -10.03 1.26
C PRO A 164 -11.27 -9.61 2.50
N GLY A 165 -11.52 -10.54 3.41
CA GLY A 165 -12.26 -10.30 4.66
C GLY A 165 -13.77 -10.14 4.48
N SER A 166 -14.32 -10.47 3.32
CA SER A 166 -15.75 -10.36 3.05
C SER A 166 -16.52 -11.54 3.62
N SER A 167 -17.62 -11.22 4.31
CA SER A 167 -18.70 -12.15 4.64
C SER A 167 -20.01 -11.71 3.98
N LEU A 168 -19.91 -10.87 2.95
CA LEU A 168 -21.03 -10.29 2.24
C LEU A 168 -21.47 -11.22 1.11
N SER A 169 -22.75 -11.18 0.79
CA SER A 169 -23.33 -11.89 -0.35
C SER A 169 -24.31 -10.99 -1.08
N LEU A 170 -24.55 -11.31 -2.35
CA LEU A 170 -25.56 -10.64 -3.15
C LEU A 170 -26.95 -11.20 -2.79
N PRO A 171 -27.93 -10.37 -2.41
CA PRO A 171 -29.29 -10.85 -2.17
C PRO A 171 -29.92 -11.51 -3.42
N PRO A 172 -30.96 -12.34 -3.27
CA PRO A 172 -31.82 -12.78 -4.36
C PRO A 172 -32.46 -11.58 -5.08
N LEU A 173 -32.78 -11.71 -6.38
CA LEU A 173 -33.30 -10.59 -7.18
C LEU A 173 -34.57 -9.95 -6.60
N ARG A 174 -35.47 -10.77 -6.03
CA ARG A 174 -36.70 -10.31 -5.36
C ARG A 174 -36.45 -9.37 -4.16
N ASP A 175 -35.29 -9.48 -3.53
CA ASP A 175 -34.89 -8.72 -2.34
C ASP A 175 -33.91 -7.58 -2.70
N LEU A 176 -33.55 -7.46 -3.99
CA LEU A 176 -32.71 -6.37 -4.48
C LEU A 176 -33.51 -5.10 -4.61
N THR A 177 -33.04 -4.05 -3.93
CA THR A 177 -33.55 -2.69 -4.01
C THR A 177 -32.38 -1.74 -4.20
N THR A 178 -32.66 -0.51 -4.61
CA THR A 178 -31.64 0.55 -4.69
C THR A 178 -30.91 0.73 -3.36
N GLU A 179 -31.64 0.63 -2.25
CA GLU A 179 -31.09 0.74 -0.91
C GLU A 179 -30.23 -0.47 -0.53
N SER A 180 -30.66 -1.71 -0.83
CA SER A 180 -29.89 -2.89 -0.48
C SER A 180 -28.56 -2.95 -1.24
N ILE A 181 -28.51 -2.52 -2.50
CA ILE A 181 -27.27 -2.41 -3.25
C ILE A 181 -26.39 -1.26 -2.74
N ALA A 182 -26.96 -0.10 -2.41
CA ALA A 182 -26.21 1.00 -1.81
C ALA A 182 -25.54 0.58 -0.48
N ASN A 183 -26.28 -0.16 0.36
CA ASN A 183 -25.77 -0.75 1.59
C ASN A 183 -24.68 -1.80 1.32
N LEU A 184 -24.82 -2.61 0.28
CA LEU A 184 -23.79 -3.58 -0.11
C LEU A 184 -22.51 -2.91 -0.61
N ILE A 185 -22.61 -1.85 -1.43
CA ILE A 185 -21.46 -1.04 -1.87
C ILE A 185 -20.74 -0.42 -0.67
N LYS A 186 -21.50 0.12 0.29
CA LYS A 186 -20.96 0.65 1.53
C LYS A 186 -20.26 -0.44 2.34
N GLY A 187 -20.91 -1.60 2.53
CA GLY A 187 -20.34 -2.75 3.22
C GLY A 187 -19.04 -3.24 2.60
N ILE A 188 -18.96 -3.34 1.27
CA ILE A 188 -17.74 -3.71 0.55
C ILE A 188 -16.62 -2.68 0.79
N THR A 189 -16.97 -1.39 0.78
CA THR A 189 -16.02 -0.30 1.05
C THR A 189 -15.48 -0.41 2.47
N ASP A 190 -16.35 -0.57 3.46
CA ASP A 190 -16.00 -0.67 4.88
C ASP A 190 -15.18 -1.94 5.17
N CYS A 191 -15.56 -3.07 4.58
CA CYS A 191 -14.82 -4.33 4.64
C CYS A 191 -13.41 -4.17 4.07
N THR A 192 -13.29 -3.56 2.88
CA THR A 192 -11.99 -3.29 2.24
C THR A 192 -11.09 -2.42 3.13
N MET A 193 -11.64 -1.33 3.68
CA MET A 193 -10.88 -0.45 4.59
C MET A 193 -10.47 -1.19 5.86
N SER A 194 -11.37 -1.98 6.44
CA SER A 194 -11.09 -2.77 7.65
C SER A 194 -9.99 -3.80 7.39
N SER A 195 -10.03 -4.50 6.25
CA SER A 195 -9.00 -5.47 5.86
C SER A 195 -7.61 -4.81 5.71
N LEU A 196 -7.55 -3.63 5.07
CA LEU A 196 -6.30 -2.87 4.95
C LEU A 196 -5.77 -2.42 6.31
N GLN A 197 -6.64 -1.96 7.20
CA GLN A 197 -6.26 -1.53 8.55
C GLN A 197 -5.76 -2.72 9.39
N GLN A 198 -6.46 -3.85 9.37
CA GLN A 198 -6.05 -5.09 10.03
C GLN A 198 -4.67 -5.57 9.53
N PHE A 199 -4.40 -5.45 8.23
CA PHE A 199 -3.09 -5.79 7.67
C PHE A 199 -1.98 -4.90 8.25
N ILE A 200 -2.22 -3.59 8.39
CA ILE A 200 -1.27 -2.65 9.00
C ILE A 200 -1.04 -3.01 10.47
N ASP A 201 -2.11 -3.25 11.21
CA ASP A 201 -2.04 -3.53 12.64
C ASP A 201 -1.40 -4.89 12.95
N GLY A 202 -1.54 -5.87 12.05
CA GLY A 202 -0.90 -7.18 12.15
C GLY A 202 0.58 -7.21 11.74
N SER A 203 1.09 -6.18 11.03
CA SER A 203 2.46 -6.20 10.49
C SER A 203 3.46 -5.47 11.37
N SER A 204 4.47 -6.19 11.89
CA SER A 204 5.56 -5.59 12.67
C SER A 204 6.44 -4.62 11.87
N ARG A 205 6.48 -4.76 10.54
CA ARG A 205 7.19 -3.86 9.63
C ARG A 205 6.49 -2.51 9.46
N LEU A 206 5.18 -2.46 9.73
CA LEU A 206 4.35 -1.28 9.56
C LEU A 206 4.01 -0.59 10.90
N ALA A 207 4.78 -0.85 11.97
CA ALA A 207 4.51 -0.30 13.30
C ALA A 207 4.41 1.24 13.34
N PHE A 208 5.13 1.92 12.44
CA PHE A 208 5.02 3.37 12.30
C PHE A 208 3.66 3.82 11.75
N LEU A 209 2.97 3.00 10.95
CA LEU A 209 1.64 3.33 10.41
C LEU A 209 0.48 2.96 11.36
N GLN A 210 0.71 2.10 12.34
CA GLN A 210 -0.33 1.64 13.28
C GLN A 210 -0.93 2.80 14.08
N GLY A 211 -2.25 2.79 14.27
CA GLY A 211 -2.95 3.83 15.06
C GLY A 211 -2.75 5.27 14.57
N ARG A 212 -2.34 5.46 13.30
CA ARG A 212 -2.11 6.79 12.72
C ARG A 212 -3.38 7.65 12.72
N ARG A 213 -3.19 8.94 12.96
CA ARG A 213 -4.19 9.99 12.70
C ARG A 213 -3.61 10.96 11.68
N GLU A 214 -4.39 11.27 10.65
CA GLU A 214 -3.98 12.17 9.58
C GLU A 214 -4.06 13.62 10.08
N PRO A 215 -2.95 14.39 10.02
CA PRO A 215 -2.95 15.79 10.43
C PRO A 215 -3.53 16.69 9.35
N HIS A 216 -4.26 17.71 9.79
CA HIS A 216 -4.76 18.78 8.94
C HIS A 216 -4.00 20.08 9.19
N LYS A 217 -4.12 21.03 8.25
CA LYS A 217 -3.44 22.34 8.32
C LYS A 217 -3.86 23.17 9.53
N ASP A 218 -5.09 23.00 10.00
CA ASP A 218 -5.66 23.66 11.18
C ASP A 218 -5.19 23.05 12.52
N GLY A 219 -4.36 22.01 12.48
CA GLY A 219 -3.89 21.28 13.66
C GLY A 219 -4.84 20.18 14.14
N SER A 220 -6.02 20.04 13.53
CA SER A 220 -6.92 18.93 13.81
C SER A 220 -6.35 17.62 13.27
N THR A 221 -6.82 16.49 13.81
CA THR A 221 -6.42 15.16 13.31
C THR A 221 -7.63 14.28 13.08
N SER A 222 -7.64 13.57 11.95
CA SER A 222 -8.73 12.70 11.54
C SER A 222 -8.27 11.25 11.39
N ARG A 223 -9.17 10.29 11.61
CA ARG A 223 -8.90 8.89 11.27
C ARG A 223 -9.35 8.66 9.84
N SER A 224 -8.39 8.38 8.97
CA SER A 224 -8.64 7.95 7.60
C SER A 224 -7.74 6.78 7.27
N VAL A 225 -8.33 5.64 6.91
CA VAL A 225 -7.60 4.43 6.52
C VAL A 225 -6.93 4.64 5.16
N SER A 226 -7.59 5.33 4.23
CA SER A 226 -7.10 5.52 2.88
C SER A 226 -7.31 6.95 2.41
N THR A 227 -6.20 7.68 2.28
CA THR A 227 -6.16 9.04 1.72
C THR A 227 -4.77 9.33 1.20
N LEU A 228 -4.63 10.32 0.31
CA LEU A 228 -3.32 10.82 -0.09
C LEU A 228 -2.69 11.54 1.10
N ARG A 229 -1.58 11.01 1.62
CA ARG A 229 -1.03 11.43 2.91
C ARG A 229 -0.33 12.77 2.86
N HIS A 230 -0.43 13.53 3.95
CA HIS A 230 0.13 14.87 4.10
C HIS A 230 1.63 14.89 3.82
N TYR A 231 2.40 13.89 4.27
CA TYR A 231 3.84 13.87 4.05
C TYR A 231 4.23 13.70 2.58
N LEU A 232 3.35 13.12 1.75
CA LEU A 232 3.59 12.98 0.31
C LEU A 232 3.51 14.32 -0.42
N THR A 233 2.73 15.27 0.11
CA THR A 233 2.53 16.60 -0.48
C THR A 233 3.36 17.69 0.21
N GLN A 234 3.57 17.59 1.52
CA GLN A 234 4.36 18.54 2.30
C GLN A 234 5.87 18.40 2.05
N VAL A 235 6.37 17.18 1.91
CA VAL A 235 7.79 16.93 1.69
C VAL A 235 8.11 17.08 0.20
N ARG A 236 8.43 18.31 -0.21
CA ARG A 236 8.72 18.65 -1.60
C ARG A 236 9.98 17.98 -2.15
N ARG A 237 11.02 17.85 -1.32
CA ARG A 237 12.29 17.22 -1.73
C ARG A 237 12.08 15.71 -1.94
N PRO A 238 12.24 15.19 -3.17
CA PRO A 238 11.87 13.81 -3.50
C PRO A 238 12.65 12.76 -2.71
N ASP A 239 13.96 12.95 -2.50
CA ASP A 239 14.78 11.97 -1.79
C ASP A 239 14.36 11.81 -0.32
N HIS A 240 14.01 12.93 0.32
CA HIS A 240 13.49 12.94 1.68
C HIS A 240 12.13 12.24 1.74
N ARG A 241 11.23 12.59 0.81
CA ARG A 241 9.88 12.00 0.73
C ARG A 241 9.96 10.50 0.51
N ILE A 242 10.78 10.03 -0.44
CA ILE A 242 10.94 8.61 -0.76
C ILE A 242 11.55 7.86 0.43
N THR A 243 12.58 8.41 1.06
CA THR A 243 13.20 7.76 2.23
C THR A 243 12.19 7.61 3.37
N LEU A 244 11.44 8.68 3.66
CA LEU A 244 10.37 8.65 4.65
C LEU A 244 9.28 7.63 4.28
N THR A 245 8.83 7.61 3.03
CA THR A 245 7.81 6.67 2.55
C THR A 245 8.28 5.23 2.70
N LYS A 246 9.53 4.93 2.31
CA LYS A 246 10.13 3.61 2.48
C LYS A 246 10.26 3.20 3.94
N LEU A 247 10.61 4.13 4.83
CA LEU A 247 10.65 3.88 6.27
C LEU A 247 9.27 3.49 6.79
N LEU A 248 8.25 4.29 6.49
CA LEU A 248 6.87 4.08 6.95
C LEU A 248 6.27 2.77 6.41
N CYS A 249 6.56 2.46 5.15
CA CYS A 249 6.06 1.25 4.48
C CYS A 249 6.89 0.00 4.78
N GLY A 250 7.89 0.09 5.67
CA GLY A 250 8.77 -1.02 6.03
C GLY A 250 9.67 -1.52 4.91
N ASP A 251 9.82 -0.75 3.82
CA ASP A 251 10.61 -1.09 2.62
C ASP A 251 12.12 -0.88 2.82
N LEU A 252 12.50 -0.24 3.93
CA LEU A 252 13.90 -0.20 4.41
C LEU A 252 14.30 -1.48 5.17
N THR A 253 13.37 -2.36 5.52
CA THR A 253 13.64 -3.63 6.23
C THR A 253 13.36 -4.82 5.29
N PRO A 254 14.25 -5.82 5.17
CA PRO A 254 15.51 -5.99 5.92
C PRO A 254 16.74 -5.33 5.27
N VAL A 255 16.60 -4.72 4.09
CA VAL A 255 17.73 -4.32 3.24
C VAL A 255 18.62 -3.24 3.87
N THR A 256 18.02 -2.21 4.47
CA THR A 256 18.74 -1.12 5.17
C THR A 256 18.82 -1.39 6.68
N PHE A 257 17.75 -1.92 7.28
CA PHE A 257 17.67 -2.27 8.70
C PHE A 257 17.40 -3.76 8.87
N ARG A 258 18.23 -4.47 9.62
CA ARG A 258 18.08 -5.93 9.83
C ARG A 258 16.86 -6.32 10.67
N ALA A 259 16.28 -5.41 11.45
CA ALA A 259 15.13 -5.67 12.30
C ALA A 259 13.92 -4.77 12.01
N SER A 260 12.72 -5.33 12.20
CA SER A 260 11.46 -4.59 12.10
C SER A 260 11.25 -3.69 13.32
N PRO A 261 10.58 -2.54 13.16
CA PRO A 261 10.29 -1.60 14.25
C PRO A 261 9.57 -2.21 15.47
N ALA A 262 8.69 -3.19 15.26
CA ALA A 262 7.98 -3.88 16.35
C ALA A 262 8.50 -5.31 16.60
N SER A 263 9.76 -5.60 16.29
CA SER A 263 10.37 -6.90 16.61
C SER A 263 10.68 -7.00 18.12
N THR A 264 9.65 -7.07 18.96
CA THR A 264 9.77 -7.26 20.42
C THR A 264 9.73 -8.73 20.84
N ARG A 265 9.58 -9.67 19.90
CA ARG A 265 9.71 -11.09 20.23
C ARG A 265 11.18 -11.35 20.60
N PRO A 266 11.47 -11.95 21.77
CA PRO A 266 12.79 -12.51 22.03
C PRO A 266 13.05 -13.51 20.92
N LEU A 267 14.02 -13.19 20.05
CA LEU A 267 14.46 -14.11 19.03
C LEU A 267 15.27 -15.19 19.74
N PRO A 268 15.21 -16.46 19.29
CA PRO A 268 16.17 -17.47 19.73
C PRO A 268 17.60 -16.93 19.59
N ASP A 269 18.50 -17.25 20.52
CA ASP A 269 19.86 -16.70 20.63
C ASP A 269 20.63 -16.64 19.28
N GLN A 270 20.41 -17.65 18.42
CA GLN A 270 21.05 -17.75 17.10
C GLN A 270 20.60 -16.64 16.11
N HIS A 271 19.37 -16.15 16.21
CA HIS A 271 18.84 -15.07 15.36
C HIS A 271 19.08 -13.66 15.93
N GLN A 272 19.47 -13.56 17.20
CA GLN A 272 19.68 -12.28 17.87
C GLN A 272 20.94 -11.59 17.36
N ARG A 273 22.02 -12.36 17.13
CA ARG A 273 23.27 -11.85 16.53
C ARG A 273 23.07 -11.34 15.10
N LEU A 274 22.30 -12.05 14.28
CA LEU A 274 22.02 -11.66 12.88
C LEU A 274 21.23 -10.36 12.77
N LYS A 275 20.48 -9.98 13.81
CA LYS A 275 19.70 -8.73 13.83
C LYS A 275 20.30 -7.63 14.68
N SER A 276 21.43 -7.87 15.33
CA SER A 276 22.15 -6.85 16.10
C SER A 276 22.59 -5.67 15.22
N CYS A 277 22.66 -4.49 15.84
CA CYS A 277 23.10 -3.27 15.18
C CYS A 277 24.56 -3.39 14.71
N ARG A 278 24.77 -3.24 13.40
CA ARG A 278 26.11 -3.30 12.78
C ARG A 278 27.10 -2.23 13.24
N ALA A 279 26.65 -1.11 13.82
CA ALA A 279 27.58 -0.06 14.26
C ALA A 279 28.00 -0.18 15.72
N CYS A 280 27.07 -0.46 16.64
CA CYS A 280 27.43 -0.60 18.06
C CYS A 280 27.82 -2.03 18.45
N HIS A 281 27.53 -3.02 17.61
CA HIS A 281 27.78 -4.44 17.87
C HIS A 281 27.19 -4.97 19.19
N ASP A 282 26.23 -4.24 19.76
CA ASP A 282 25.54 -4.64 20.97
C ASP A 282 24.50 -5.72 20.63
N ALA A 283 24.74 -6.94 21.13
CA ALA A 283 23.86 -8.09 20.91
C ALA A 283 22.45 -7.89 21.47
N LEU A 284 22.28 -6.97 22.43
CA LEU A 284 20.99 -6.63 23.02
C LEU A 284 20.22 -5.56 22.22
N GLN A 285 20.87 -4.89 21.27
CA GLN A 285 20.30 -3.80 20.49
C GLN A 285 20.06 -4.22 19.04
N PRO A 286 18.82 -4.60 18.67
CA PRO A 286 18.51 -4.94 17.30
C PRO A 286 18.61 -3.70 16.39
N GLU A 287 19.03 -3.91 15.15
CA GLU A 287 19.15 -2.89 14.11
C GLU A 287 17.78 -2.46 13.59
N THR A 288 17.04 -1.77 14.44
CA THR A 288 15.74 -1.18 14.15
C THR A 288 15.91 0.28 13.72
N PRO A 289 14.94 0.86 13.00
CA PRO A 289 14.98 2.28 12.69
C PRO A 289 15.02 3.17 13.95
N GLN A 290 14.32 2.78 15.02
CA GLN A 290 14.34 3.50 16.29
C GLN A 290 15.74 3.58 16.87
N HIS A 291 16.44 2.43 16.88
CA HIS A 291 17.81 2.36 17.35
C HIS A 291 18.73 3.23 16.53
N VAL A 292 18.78 3.03 15.21
CA VAL A 292 19.67 3.77 14.33
C VAL A 292 19.41 5.29 14.39
N LEU A 293 18.14 5.71 14.37
CA LEU A 293 17.79 7.12 14.30
C LEU A 293 18.00 7.83 15.65
N LEU A 294 17.51 7.26 16.76
CA LEU A 294 17.40 8.00 18.02
C LEU A 294 18.28 7.50 19.16
N GLN A 295 18.86 6.30 19.08
CA GLN A 295 19.52 5.67 20.23
C GLN A 295 21.01 5.37 19.99
N CYS A 296 21.37 4.90 18.79
CA CYS A 296 22.70 4.39 18.51
C CYS A 296 23.76 5.50 18.67
N PRO A 297 24.78 5.30 19.52
CA PRO A 297 25.85 6.28 19.71
C PRO A 297 27.00 6.08 18.72
N SER A 298 27.15 4.88 18.16
CA SER A 298 28.33 4.47 17.39
C SER A 298 28.31 4.88 15.91
N ILE A 299 27.31 5.64 15.45
CA ILE A 299 27.22 6.07 14.06
C ILE A 299 27.93 7.43 13.92
N PRO A 300 29.02 7.52 13.14
CA PRO A 300 29.75 8.77 12.93
C PRO A 300 28.84 9.87 12.36
N GLY A 301 28.94 11.08 12.92
CA GLY A 301 28.14 12.24 12.51
C GLY A 301 26.67 12.22 12.96
N MET A 302 26.17 11.11 13.51
CA MET A 302 24.78 11.01 13.96
C MET A 302 24.49 11.86 15.19
N PHE A 303 25.43 11.97 16.12
CA PHE A 303 25.26 12.75 17.36
C PHE A 303 24.92 14.22 17.10
N PRO A 304 25.72 15.01 16.36
CA PRO A 304 25.39 16.41 16.08
C PRO A 304 24.11 16.56 15.25
N LEU A 305 23.85 15.64 14.30
CA LEU A 305 22.63 15.63 13.50
C LEU A 305 21.38 15.43 14.37
N ARG A 306 21.41 14.46 15.29
CA ARG A 306 20.33 14.16 16.23
C ARG A 306 20.13 15.31 17.22
N ALA A 307 21.20 15.89 17.76
CA ALA A 307 21.12 17.01 18.68
C ALA A 307 20.44 18.24 18.04
N ALA A 308 20.85 18.60 16.82
CA ALA A 308 20.25 19.70 16.07
C ALA A 308 18.76 19.41 15.74
N PHE A 309 18.45 18.20 15.31
CA PHE A 309 17.07 17.78 15.04
C PHE A 309 16.19 17.87 16.28
N LEU A 310 16.64 17.33 17.42
CA LEU A 310 15.88 17.35 18.66
C LEU A 310 15.70 18.77 19.19
N ALA A 311 16.70 19.65 19.08
CA ALA A 311 16.58 21.05 19.44
C ALA A 311 15.48 21.76 18.62
N ALA A 312 15.38 21.45 17.32
CA ALA A 312 14.30 21.97 16.48
C ALA A 312 12.92 21.39 16.88
N MET A 313 12.84 20.10 17.21
CA MET A 313 11.59 19.46 17.64
C MET A 313 11.10 19.95 19.01
N ALA A 314 12.03 20.33 19.91
CA ALA A 314 11.72 20.84 21.25
C ALA A 314 10.88 22.12 21.21
N GLN A 315 10.94 22.89 20.12
CA GLN A 315 10.12 24.08 19.92
C GLN A 315 8.63 23.76 19.71
N HIS A 316 8.32 22.53 19.32
CA HIS A 316 6.96 22.09 19.00
C HIS A 316 6.40 21.11 20.03
N PHE A 317 7.26 20.31 20.68
CA PHE A 317 6.83 19.27 21.60
C PHE A 317 7.74 19.18 22.82
N PRO A 318 7.19 18.85 24.01
CA PRO A 318 8.03 18.46 25.13
C PRO A 318 8.77 17.16 24.79
N LEU A 319 10.08 17.17 24.99
CA LEU A 319 10.96 16.01 24.83
C LEU A 319 11.28 15.40 26.21
N PRO A 320 11.74 14.14 26.26
CA PRO A 320 12.21 13.55 27.52
C PRO A 320 13.38 14.36 28.08
N HIS A 321 13.38 14.64 29.39
CA HIS A 321 14.38 15.47 30.07
C HIS A 321 15.83 15.02 29.82
N SER A 322 16.07 13.72 29.71
CA SER A 322 17.40 13.15 29.46
C SER A 322 17.77 13.03 27.99
N HIS A 323 16.84 13.30 27.07
CA HIS A 323 16.97 12.99 25.63
C HIS A 323 17.33 11.51 25.33
N ILE A 324 17.08 10.62 26.30
CA ILE A 324 17.25 9.17 26.16
C ILE A 324 15.90 8.58 25.74
N PHE A 325 15.91 7.80 24.67
CA PHE A 325 14.72 7.15 24.14
C PHE A 325 14.79 5.63 24.34
N THR A 326 13.84 5.06 25.05
CA THR A 326 13.51 3.62 24.95
C THR A 326 12.90 3.31 23.57
N ASP A 327 12.83 2.04 23.16
CA ASP A 327 12.24 1.67 21.85
C ASP A 327 10.80 2.13 21.69
N THR A 328 10.01 2.00 22.75
CA THR A 328 8.61 2.44 22.78
C THR A 328 8.50 3.95 22.66
N SER A 329 9.31 4.70 23.40
CA SER A 329 9.33 6.17 23.32
C SER A 329 9.88 6.65 21.97
N ALA A 330 10.94 6.04 21.44
CA ALA A 330 11.49 6.36 20.12
C ALA A 330 10.43 6.18 19.02
N THR A 331 9.69 5.06 19.05
CA THR A 331 8.59 4.81 18.10
C THR A 331 7.52 5.89 18.21
N PHE A 332 7.11 6.21 19.44
CA PHE A 332 6.12 7.26 19.71
C PHE A 332 6.56 8.62 19.17
N TYR A 333 7.78 9.06 19.49
CA TYR A 333 8.30 10.36 19.08
C TYR A 333 8.53 10.44 17.57
N ILE A 334 9.08 9.40 16.92
CA ILE A 334 9.21 9.36 15.46
C ILE A 334 7.85 9.56 14.79
N LYS A 335 6.82 8.83 15.24
CA LYS A 335 5.45 8.99 14.71
C LYS A 335 4.92 10.39 14.97
N LYS A 336 5.15 10.94 16.17
CA LYS A 336 4.72 12.29 16.54
C LYS A 336 5.36 13.37 15.66
N PHE A 337 6.65 13.23 15.35
CA PHE A 337 7.38 14.17 14.48
C PHE A 337 6.93 14.10 13.02
N ILE A 338 6.63 12.89 12.52
CA ILE A 338 6.20 12.66 11.13
C ILE A 338 4.73 13.05 10.93
N PHE A 339 3.84 12.66 11.86
CA PHE A 339 2.39 12.86 11.74
C PHE A 339 1.91 14.19 12.32
N HIS A 340 2.77 15.21 12.23
CA HIS A 340 2.43 16.57 12.56
C HIS A 340 2.71 17.48 11.37
N TRP A 341 1.79 18.41 11.12
CA TRP A 341 1.77 19.20 9.88
C TRP A 341 3.04 20.04 9.68
N THR A 342 3.56 20.65 10.74
CA THR A 342 4.71 21.57 10.63
C THR A 342 6.07 20.87 10.65
N THR A 343 6.19 19.76 11.38
CA THR A 343 7.49 19.13 11.66
C THR A 343 7.85 18.06 10.65
N VAL A 344 6.89 17.60 9.83
CA VAL A 344 7.09 16.52 8.86
C VAL A 344 8.25 16.77 7.90
N VAL A 345 8.46 18.03 7.49
CA VAL A 345 9.54 18.39 6.55
C VAL A 345 10.90 18.22 7.21
N THR A 346 11.06 18.76 8.42
CA THR A 346 12.28 18.65 9.23
C THR A 346 12.55 17.19 9.61
N ALA A 347 11.51 16.43 9.98
CA ALA A 347 11.61 15.00 10.28
C ALA A 347 12.05 14.19 9.05
N ALA A 348 11.48 14.47 7.87
CA ALA A 348 11.85 13.79 6.64
C ALA A 348 13.32 14.06 6.24
N GLN A 349 13.79 15.30 6.44
CA GLN A 349 15.20 15.64 6.25
C GLN A 349 16.10 14.88 7.20
N PHE A 350 15.84 14.95 8.50
CA PHE A 350 16.62 14.22 9.50
C PHE A 350 16.69 12.72 9.18
N ILE A 351 15.56 12.09 8.86
CA ILE A 351 15.49 10.67 8.51
C ILE A 351 16.34 10.36 7.28
N HIS A 352 16.29 11.21 6.25
CA HIS A 352 17.09 11.04 5.05
C HIS A 352 18.59 11.14 5.32
N ASP A 353 19.01 12.17 6.03
CA ASP A 353 20.41 12.42 6.37
C ASP A 353 20.95 11.30 7.27
N ALA A 354 20.16 10.87 8.26
CA ALA A 354 20.49 9.78 9.17
C ALA A 354 20.61 8.42 8.45
N VAL A 355 19.68 8.11 7.54
CA VAL A 355 19.74 6.88 6.72
C VAL A 355 20.95 6.92 5.77
N SER A 356 21.32 8.09 5.28
CA SER A 356 22.50 8.24 4.40
C SER A 356 23.79 8.01 5.17
N LEU A 357 23.94 8.59 6.37
CA LEU A 357 25.06 8.30 7.28
C LEU A 357 25.12 6.81 7.62
N TRP A 358 23.98 6.21 7.94
CA TRP A 358 23.90 4.77 8.26
C TRP A 358 24.37 3.88 7.10
N ARG A 359 23.92 4.15 5.87
CA ARG A 359 24.34 3.39 4.68
C ARG A 359 25.84 3.49 4.43
N ASN A 360 26.45 4.64 4.69
CA ASN A 360 27.90 4.82 4.55
C ASN A 360 28.66 3.94 5.54
N VAL A 361 28.19 3.84 6.79
CA VAL A 361 28.78 2.95 7.80
C VAL A 361 28.63 1.49 7.38
N VAL A 362 27.42 1.09 6.99
CA VAL A 362 27.15 -0.29 6.58
C VAL A 362 27.91 -0.70 5.33
N GLY A 363 28.02 0.18 4.33
CA GLY A 363 28.75 -0.10 3.10
C GLY A 363 30.26 -0.27 3.29
N GLN A 364 30.80 0.16 4.43
CA GLN A 364 32.20 -0.05 4.83
C GLN A 364 32.39 -1.33 5.65
N ILE A 365 31.31 -1.95 6.13
CA ILE A 365 31.36 -3.18 6.92
C ILE A 365 31.22 -4.37 5.96
N PRO A 366 32.21 -5.27 5.87
CA PRO A 366 32.09 -6.50 5.09
C PRO A 366 30.84 -7.27 5.53
N THR A 367 29.95 -7.57 4.59
CA THR A 367 28.81 -8.45 4.86
C THR A 367 29.34 -9.87 5.10
N PRO A 368 28.99 -10.53 6.22
CA PRO A 368 29.39 -11.91 6.50
C PRO A 368 28.56 -12.91 5.69
N GLU A 369 28.35 -12.63 4.40
CA GLU A 369 27.63 -13.50 3.45
C GLU A 369 28.60 -14.13 2.42
N SER A 370 29.92 -13.92 2.53
CA SER A 370 30.92 -14.60 1.67
C SER A 370 31.27 -16.02 2.09
N ASP A 371 30.81 -16.48 3.26
CA ASP A 371 31.31 -17.73 3.86
C ASP A 371 30.21 -18.81 4.01
N LEU A 372 29.03 -18.62 3.39
CA LEU A 372 27.92 -19.58 3.41
C LEU A 372 27.49 -20.09 2.03
N GLU A 373 28.18 -19.67 0.94
CA GLU A 373 27.94 -20.19 -0.42
C GLU A 373 29.02 -21.19 -0.88
N ALA A 374 29.87 -21.69 0.03
CA ALA A 374 30.99 -22.58 -0.32
C ALA A 374 30.87 -24.05 0.15
N GLU A 375 29.72 -24.48 0.72
CA GLU A 375 29.56 -25.87 1.21
C GLU A 375 28.44 -26.69 0.52
N ASP A 376 27.74 -26.15 -0.49
CA ASP A 376 26.69 -26.89 -1.24
C ASP A 376 27.08 -27.26 -2.69
N GLU A 377 28.39 -27.28 -2.99
CA GLU A 377 28.94 -27.89 -4.23
C GLU A 377 29.90 -29.05 -3.90
N GLU A 378 29.50 -29.99 -3.05
CA GLU A 378 30.10 -31.34 -3.04
C GLU A 378 29.22 -32.33 -2.25
N SER A 379 28.18 -32.89 -2.88
CA SER A 379 27.51 -34.17 -2.54
C SER A 379 26.40 -34.52 -3.55
#